data_AF-A0A9D0NT55-F1
#
_entry.id   AF-A0A9D0NT55-F1
#
_cell.length_a   1.000
_cell.length_b   1.000
_cell.length_c   1.000
_cell.angle_alpha   90.00
_cell.angle_beta   90.00
_cell.angle_gamma   90.00
#
_symmetry.space_group_name_H-M   'P 1'
#
loop_
_entity.id
_entity.type
_entity.pdbx_description
1 polymer ?
#
loop_
_entity_poly.entity_id
_entity_poly.type
_entity_poly.pdbx_seq_one_letter_code
_entity_poly.pdbx_strand_id
1 'polypeptide(L)'
;MRTLGRGENDPIASNDTKAGRAQNRRVEVIVVGQPRALDAMIFPSVALFERRSAEITPAGEKLLKKNIEEGRARFKRAIYIEVVGHTDDVGDNDYNQKLSEQRAEAVGRYLVEAGIDPNKILMVGAGETAPIASNTTPEGRAENRRVEVLVLGRSL
;
A
#
# COMPACT_ATOMS: atom_id res chain seq x y z
N MET A 1 -17.84 2.55 18.81
CA MET A 1 -17.92 4.01 19.02
C MET A 1 -17.22 4.30 20.34
N ARG A 2 -16.11 5.05 20.34
CA ARG A 2 -15.49 5.52 21.58
C ARG A 2 -15.71 7.02 21.68
N THR A 3 -16.29 7.47 22.78
CA THR A 3 -16.32 8.88 23.16
C THR A 3 -15.05 9.16 23.96
N LEU A 4 -14.26 10.17 23.55
CA LEU A 4 -13.06 10.59 24.27
C LEU A 4 -13.31 11.94 24.92
N GLY A 5 -13.09 12.03 26.23
CA GLY A 5 -13.07 13.30 26.95
C GLY A 5 -11.65 13.87 26.96
N ARG A 6 -11.44 15.03 26.35
CA ARG A 6 -10.10 15.66 26.26
C ARG A 6 -9.77 16.66 27.37
N GLY A 7 -10.74 17.01 28.23
CA GLY A 7 -10.54 17.95 29.33
C GLY A 7 -10.01 19.31 28.87
N GLU A 8 -9.22 19.99 29.71
CA GLU A 8 -8.64 21.32 29.42
C GLU A 8 -7.46 21.28 28.43
N ASN A 9 -6.97 20.08 28.09
CA ASN A 9 -5.69 19.88 27.39
C ASN A 9 -5.78 20.00 25.85
N ASP A 10 -6.98 20.12 25.28
CA ASP A 10 -7.18 20.26 23.83
C ASP A 10 -8.39 21.16 23.49
N PRO A 11 -8.31 22.45 23.85
CA PRO A 11 -9.39 23.40 23.62
C PRO A 11 -9.40 23.85 22.16
N ILE A 12 -10.59 23.92 21.55
CA ILE A 12 -10.76 24.48 20.19
C ILE A 12 -11.00 26.00 20.22
N ALA A 13 -11.18 26.56 21.43
CA ALA A 13 -11.35 27.98 21.70
C ALA A 13 -10.87 28.31 23.12
N SER A 14 -10.68 29.59 23.45
CA SER A 14 -10.17 30.00 24.78
C SER A 14 -10.99 29.44 25.95
N ASN A 15 -10.30 28.82 26.92
CA ASN A 15 -10.91 28.35 28.17
C ASN A 15 -11.31 29.51 29.12
N ASP A 16 -10.74 30.70 28.90
CA ASP A 16 -10.91 31.84 29.79
C ASP A 16 -12.19 32.63 29.51
N THR A 17 -12.75 32.49 28.31
CA THR A 17 -13.99 33.18 27.92
C THR A 17 -15.22 32.30 28.06
N LYS A 18 -16.37 32.89 28.40
CA LYS A 18 -17.66 32.19 28.45
C LYS A 18 -18.03 31.57 27.09
N ALA A 19 -17.72 32.28 26.01
CA ALA A 19 -17.97 31.83 24.64
C ALA A 19 -17.07 30.64 24.26
N GLY A 20 -15.77 30.71 24.53
CA GLY A 20 -14.85 29.61 24.23
C GLY A 20 -15.12 28.36 25.09
N ARG A 21 -15.48 28.52 26.37
CA ARG A 21 -15.97 27.39 27.19
C ARG A 21 -17.22 26.73 26.61
N ALA A 22 -18.11 27.51 25.99
CA ALA A 22 -19.30 26.95 25.34
C ALA A 22 -18.95 26.13 24.09
N GLN A 23 -17.98 26.59 23.30
CA GLN A 23 -17.46 25.86 22.15
C GLN A 23 -16.69 24.59 22.57
N ASN A 24 -16.00 24.62 23.71
CA ASN A 24 -15.25 23.47 24.21
C ASN A 24 -16.14 22.36 24.80
N ARG A 25 -17.38 22.64 25.21
CA ARG A 25 -18.36 21.64 25.69
C ARG A 25 -18.95 20.84 24.53
N ARG A 26 -18.15 19.95 23.95
CA ARG A 26 -18.52 19.09 22.82
C ARG A 26 -18.27 17.63 23.14
N VAL A 27 -19.03 16.76 22.47
CA VAL A 27 -18.72 15.33 22.41
C VAL A 27 -18.04 15.06 21.08
N GLU A 28 -16.78 14.63 21.13
CA GLU A 28 -16.10 14.11 19.95
C GLU A 28 -16.39 12.63 19.81
N VAL A 29 -16.96 12.24 18.68
CA VAL A 29 -17.13 10.84 18.30
C VAL A 29 -15.94 10.44 17.45
N ILE A 30 -15.04 9.63 18.01
CA ILE A 30 -13.89 9.14 17.28
C ILE A 30 -14.17 7.71 16.83
N VAL A 31 -14.31 7.55 15.51
CA VAL A 31 -14.44 6.25 14.86
C VAL A 31 -13.04 5.72 14.56
N VAL A 32 -12.49 4.94 15.50
CA VAL A 32 -11.24 4.19 15.26
C VAL A 32 -11.61 2.92 14.48
N GLY A 33 -11.60 3.01 13.15
CA GLY A 33 -11.65 1.82 12.30
C GLY A 33 -10.23 1.30 12.11
N GLN A 34 -9.94 0.08 12.56
CA GLN A 34 -8.69 -0.57 12.16
C GLN A 34 -8.74 -0.82 10.65
N PRO A 35 -7.74 -0.36 9.87
CA PRO A 35 -7.61 -0.75 8.48
C PRO A 35 -7.58 -2.28 8.38
N ARG A 36 -8.38 -2.86 7.50
CA ARG A 36 -8.24 -4.27 7.09
C ARG A 36 -7.80 -4.31 5.64
N ALA A 37 -7.09 -5.35 5.25
CA ALA A 37 -6.86 -5.66 3.85
C ALA A 37 -8.22 -5.91 3.17
N LEU A 38 -8.60 -5.01 2.26
CA LEU A 38 -9.72 -5.20 1.34
C LEU A 38 -9.33 -6.19 0.23
N ASP A 39 -8.07 -6.17 -0.16
CA ASP A 39 -7.48 -7.06 -1.16
C ASP A 39 -5.97 -7.19 -0.96
N ALA A 40 -5.40 -8.29 -1.45
CA ALA A 40 -3.96 -8.50 -1.56
C ALA A 40 -3.68 -9.18 -2.91
N MET A 41 -3.09 -8.43 -3.83
CA MET A 41 -2.75 -8.93 -5.17
C MET A 41 -1.26 -9.24 -5.22
N ILE A 42 -0.89 -10.44 -5.64
CA ILE A 42 0.51 -10.85 -5.79
C ILE A 42 0.77 -11.11 -7.27
N PHE A 43 1.71 -10.37 -7.83
CA PHE A 43 2.11 -10.48 -9.22
C PHE A 43 3.51 -11.10 -9.28
N PRO A 44 3.68 -12.29 -9.88
CA PRO A 44 5.02 -12.79 -10.19
C PRO A 44 5.78 -11.76 -11.03
N SER A 45 7.03 -11.47 -10.70
CA SER A 45 7.83 -10.46 -11.41
C SER A 45 7.91 -10.76 -12.91
N VAL A 46 7.98 -12.04 -13.28
CA VAL A 46 8.05 -12.50 -14.67
C VAL A 46 6.74 -12.27 -15.46
N ALA A 47 5.63 -12.04 -14.77
CA ALA A 47 4.37 -11.69 -15.42
C ALA A 47 4.28 -10.19 -15.74
N LEU A 48 5.10 -9.36 -15.08
CA LEU A 48 5.10 -7.91 -15.25
C LEU A 48 6.30 -7.42 -16.04
N PHE A 49 7.49 -7.96 -15.79
CA PHE A 49 8.77 -7.42 -16.23
C PHE A 49 9.62 -8.47 -16.95
N GLU A 50 10.48 -7.98 -17.83
CA GLU A 50 11.61 -8.77 -18.33
C GLU A 50 12.65 -9.03 -17.22
N ARG A 51 13.53 -10.01 -17.47
CA ARG A 51 14.60 -10.36 -16.53
C ARG A 51 15.46 -9.13 -16.22
N ARG A 52 15.70 -8.88 -14.92
CA ARG A 52 16.52 -7.74 -14.42
C ARG A 52 16.00 -6.36 -14.85
N SER A 53 14.73 -6.26 -15.24
CA SER A 53 14.08 -5.00 -15.61
C SER A 53 13.00 -4.61 -14.59
N ALA A 54 12.70 -3.32 -14.57
CA ALA A 54 11.53 -2.72 -13.92
C ALA A 54 10.56 -2.08 -14.94
N GLU A 55 10.84 -2.20 -16.24
CA GLU A 55 9.93 -1.75 -17.30
C GLU A 55 8.78 -2.76 -17.44
N ILE A 56 7.55 -2.27 -17.27
CA ILE A 56 6.35 -3.09 -17.39
C ILE A 56 6.19 -3.48 -18.86
N THR A 57 6.11 -4.78 -19.12
CA THR A 57 5.87 -5.32 -20.46
C THR A 57 4.42 -5.08 -20.90
N PRO A 58 4.11 -5.09 -22.21
CA PRO A 58 2.72 -5.00 -22.68
C PRO A 58 1.80 -6.09 -22.13
N ALA A 59 2.34 -7.28 -21.81
CA ALA A 59 1.59 -8.35 -21.14
C ALA A 59 1.31 -8.00 -19.67
N GLY A 60 2.31 -7.44 -18.98
CA GLY A 60 2.19 -6.91 -17.63
C GLY A 60 1.16 -5.79 -17.52
N GLU A 61 1.15 -4.84 -18.45
CA GLU A 61 0.15 -3.77 -18.51
C GLU A 61 -1.26 -4.34 -18.65
N LYS A 62 -1.47 -5.32 -19.53
CA LYS A 62 -2.78 -5.99 -19.69
C LYS A 62 -3.21 -6.68 -18.39
N LEU A 63 -2.28 -7.34 -17.70
CA LEU A 63 -2.54 -8.00 -16.43
C LEU A 63 -2.93 -6.99 -15.35
N LEU A 64 -2.17 -5.90 -15.20
CA LEU A 64 -2.45 -4.83 -14.25
C LEU A 64 -3.80 -4.18 -14.55
N LYS A 65 -4.05 -3.79 -15.79
CA LYS A 65 -5.33 -3.22 -16.24
C LYS A 65 -6.50 -4.09 -15.82
N LYS A 66 -6.45 -5.38 -16.14
CA LYS A 66 -7.50 -6.35 -15.79
C LYS A 66 -7.75 -6.38 -14.28
N ASN A 67 -6.71 -6.48 -13.46
CA ASN A 67 -6.85 -6.54 -12.00
C ASN A 67 -7.37 -5.23 -11.40
N ILE A 68 -7.00 -4.08 -11.96
CA ILE A 68 -7.54 -2.77 -11.54
C ILE A 68 -9.03 -2.66 -11.88
N GLU A 69 -9.43 -3.11 -13.08
CA GLU A 69 -10.83 -3.12 -13.50
C GLU A 69 -11.67 -4.03 -12.60
N GLU A 70 -11.21 -5.25 -12.32
CA GLU A 70 -11.86 -6.20 -11.41
C GLU A 70 -11.88 -5.70 -9.95
N GLY A 71 -10.83 -4.98 -9.53
CA GLY A 71 -10.65 -4.44 -8.18
C GLY A 71 -11.20 -3.03 -7.97
N ARG A 72 -11.84 -2.41 -8.97
CA ARG A 72 -12.17 -0.97 -8.98
C ARG A 72 -12.93 -0.49 -7.75
N ALA A 73 -13.87 -1.30 -7.25
CA ALA A 73 -14.64 -0.98 -6.05
C ALA A 73 -13.77 -0.95 -4.78
N ARG A 74 -12.76 -1.82 -4.69
CA ARG A 74 -11.83 -1.88 -3.56
C ARG A 74 -10.84 -0.70 -3.61
N PHE A 75 -10.28 -0.40 -4.79
CA PHE A 75 -9.42 0.78 -4.99
C PHE A 75 -10.15 2.09 -4.66
N LYS A 76 -11.42 2.23 -5.06
CA LYS A 76 -12.23 3.42 -4.71
C LYS A 76 -12.40 3.58 -3.19
N ARG A 77 -12.53 2.47 -2.46
CA ARG A 77 -12.68 2.44 -1.00
C ARG A 77 -11.35 2.44 -0.24
N ALA A 78 -10.23 2.31 -0.96
CA ALA A 78 -8.92 2.28 -0.35
C ALA A 78 -8.69 3.57 0.43
N ILE A 79 -8.21 3.42 1.66
CA ILE A 79 -7.68 4.52 2.46
C ILE A 79 -6.16 4.58 2.32
N TYR A 80 -5.55 3.45 1.99
CA TYR A 80 -4.12 3.27 1.84
C TYR A 80 -3.87 2.05 0.95
N ILE A 81 -2.83 2.12 0.13
CA ILE A 81 -2.41 1.09 -0.81
C ILE A 81 -0.89 0.97 -0.65
N GLU A 82 -0.41 -0.23 -0.41
CA GLU A 82 1.02 -0.51 -0.36
C GLU A 82 1.41 -1.34 -1.56
N VAL A 83 2.40 -0.86 -2.31
CA VAL A 83 2.99 -1.57 -3.44
C VAL A 83 4.40 -1.97 -3.03
N VAL A 84 4.65 -3.28 -2.90
CA VAL A 84 5.93 -3.80 -2.40
C VAL A 84 6.60 -4.65 -3.47
N GLY A 85 7.81 -4.26 -3.88
CA GLY A 85 8.66 -5.07 -4.75
C GLY A 85 9.54 -6.02 -3.95
N HIS A 86 9.71 -7.25 -4.44
CA HIS A 86 10.57 -8.25 -3.83
C HIS A 86 11.47 -8.94 -4.86
N THR A 87 12.63 -9.43 -4.41
CA THR A 87 13.54 -10.30 -5.16
C THR A 87 13.68 -11.65 -4.46
N ASP A 88 14.34 -12.59 -5.13
CA ASP A 88 14.99 -13.72 -4.45
C ASP A 88 16.36 -13.27 -3.90
N ASP A 89 17.10 -14.21 -3.32
CA ASP A 89 18.44 -14.00 -2.74
C ASP A 89 19.59 -14.09 -3.76
N VAL A 90 19.28 -14.10 -5.06
CA VAL A 90 20.30 -14.29 -6.09
C VAL A 90 20.77 -12.92 -6.60
N GLY A 91 21.97 -12.54 -6.19
CA GLY A 91 22.63 -11.34 -6.70
C GLY A 91 23.28 -10.54 -5.58
N ASP A 92 23.51 -9.27 -5.87
CA ASP A 92 23.99 -8.30 -4.90
C ASP A 92 22.80 -7.65 -4.17
N ASN A 93 22.92 -7.49 -2.85
CA ASN A 93 21.83 -7.02 -2.00
C ASN A 93 21.40 -5.58 -2.35
N ASP A 94 22.35 -4.68 -2.63
CA ASP A 94 22.05 -3.30 -3.00
C ASP A 94 21.38 -3.24 -4.38
N TYR A 95 21.81 -4.09 -5.30
CA TYR A 95 21.16 -4.25 -6.59
C TYR A 95 19.72 -4.77 -6.44
N ASN A 96 19.51 -5.79 -5.63
CA ASN A 96 18.20 -6.38 -5.35
C ASN A 96 17.26 -5.36 -4.71
N GLN A 97 17.77 -4.58 -3.75
CA GLN A 97 17.05 -3.48 -3.13
C GLN A 97 16.58 -2.46 -4.18
N LYS A 98 17.51 -1.90 -4.98
CA LYS A 98 17.19 -0.92 -6.03
C LYS A 98 16.21 -1.47 -7.07
N LEU A 99 16.39 -2.71 -7.51
CA LEU A 99 15.51 -3.32 -8.50
C LEU A 99 14.09 -3.49 -7.94
N SER A 100 13.97 -3.88 -6.67
CA SER A 100 12.68 -4.02 -6.01
C SER A 100 11.96 -2.67 -5.85
N GLU A 101 12.69 -1.60 -5.51
CA GLU A 101 12.17 -0.23 -5.41
C GLU A 101 11.67 0.26 -6.77
N GLN A 102 12.47 0.09 -7.83
CA GLN A 102 12.09 0.49 -9.19
C GLN A 102 10.84 -0.24 -9.69
N ARG A 103 10.69 -1.53 -9.36
CA ARG A 103 9.51 -2.31 -9.71
C ARG A 103 8.27 -1.86 -8.95
N ALA A 104 8.41 -1.57 -7.66
CA ALA A 104 7.32 -1.00 -6.86
C ALA A 104 6.91 0.37 -7.41
N GLU A 105 7.88 1.20 -7.79
CA GLU A 105 7.65 2.51 -8.40
C GLU A 105 6.93 2.40 -9.74
N ALA A 106 7.34 1.47 -10.62
CA ALA A 106 6.70 1.25 -11.91
C ALA A 106 5.22 0.87 -11.75
N VAL A 107 4.93 -0.08 -10.86
CA VAL A 107 3.54 -0.51 -10.58
C VAL A 107 2.75 0.62 -9.91
N GLY A 108 3.33 1.34 -8.96
CA GLY A 108 2.69 2.49 -8.31
C GLY A 108 2.35 3.60 -9.31
N ARG A 109 3.26 3.96 -10.22
CA ARG A 109 3.01 4.91 -11.31
C ARG A 109 1.86 4.44 -12.21
N TYR A 110 1.85 3.17 -12.57
CA TYR A 110 0.76 2.60 -13.37
C TYR A 110 -0.60 2.73 -12.68
N LEU A 111 -0.67 2.49 -11.37
CA LEU A 111 -1.90 2.69 -10.58
C LEU A 111 -2.36 4.16 -10.62
N VAL A 112 -1.43 5.11 -10.54
CA VAL A 112 -1.73 6.55 -10.63
C VAL A 112 -2.26 6.91 -12.01
N GLU A 113 -1.64 6.42 -13.08
CA GLU A 113 -2.10 6.62 -14.47
C GLU A 113 -3.50 6.01 -14.70
N ALA A 114 -3.81 4.91 -14.01
CA ALA A 114 -5.14 4.31 -14.00
C ALA A 114 -6.18 5.09 -13.16
N GLY A 115 -5.79 6.23 -12.57
CA GLY A 115 -6.67 7.15 -11.85
C GLY A 115 -6.79 6.89 -10.34
N ILE A 116 -5.88 6.09 -9.75
CA ILE A 116 -5.81 5.92 -8.31
C ILE A 116 -5.08 7.11 -7.69
N ASP A 117 -5.64 7.66 -6.60
CA ASP A 117 -5.08 8.82 -5.92
C ASP A 117 -3.66 8.53 -5.40
N PRO A 118 -2.62 9.27 -5.86
CA PRO A 118 -1.24 9.03 -5.45
C PRO A 118 -1.02 9.20 -3.94
N ASN A 119 -1.83 10.01 -3.26
CA ASN A 119 -1.71 10.20 -1.81
C ASN A 119 -2.09 8.95 -1.00
N LYS A 120 -2.72 7.96 -1.65
CA LYS A 120 -3.05 6.68 -1.02
C LYS A 120 -1.97 5.63 -1.23
N ILE A 121 -1.01 5.85 -2.12
CA ILE A 121 -0.06 4.81 -2.55
C ILE A 121 1.28 5.01 -1.85
N LEU A 122 1.74 4.00 -1.11
CA LEU A 122 3.12 3.86 -0.70
C LEU A 122 3.81 2.82 -1.60
N MET A 123 5.01 3.15 -2.07
CA MET A 123 5.86 2.26 -2.86
C MET A 123 7.07 1.88 -2.01
N VAL A 124 7.33 0.59 -1.86
CA VAL A 124 8.39 0.04 -1.01
C VAL A 124 9.17 -1.02 -1.79
N GLY A 125 10.50 -0.94 -1.77
CA GLY A 125 11.35 -2.07 -2.15
C GLY A 125 11.76 -2.84 -0.91
N ALA A 126 11.50 -4.14 -0.87
CA ALA A 126 11.93 -5.01 0.23
C ALA A 126 13.22 -5.78 -0.09
N GLY A 127 13.72 -5.69 -1.33
CA GLY A 127 14.79 -6.55 -1.82
C GLY A 127 14.48 -8.02 -1.54
N GLU A 128 15.46 -8.72 -0.96
CA GLU A 128 15.37 -10.13 -0.58
C GLU A 128 14.96 -10.36 0.89
N THR A 129 14.68 -9.28 1.65
CA THR A 129 14.56 -9.33 3.12
C THR A 129 13.24 -9.90 3.64
N ALA A 130 12.25 -10.07 2.76
CA ALA A 130 10.93 -10.60 3.08
C ALA A 130 10.53 -11.77 2.14
N PRO A 131 11.21 -12.92 2.25
CA PRO A 131 10.87 -14.11 1.47
C PRO A 131 9.57 -14.74 1.98
N ILE A 132 8.75 -15.25 1.06
CA ILE A 132 7.53 -16.02 1.35
C ILE A 132 7.71 -17.52 1.12
N ALA A 133 8.79 -17.90 0.43
CA ALA A 133 9.15 -19.27 0.12
C ALA A 133 10.66 -19.50 0.24
N SER A 134 11.10 -20.76 0.16
CA SER A 134 12.51 -21.11 0.26
C SER A 134 13.32 -20.54 -0.91
N ASN A 135 14.41 -19.83 -0.62
CA ASN A 135 15.36 -19.43 -1.64
C ASN A 135 16.29 -20.57 -2.12
N THR A 136 16.25 -21.73 -1.46
CA THR A 136 17.10 -22.87 -1.84
C THR A 136 16.58 -23.60 -3.09
N THR A 137 15.31 -23.43 -3.47
CA THR A 137 14.71 -24.09 -4.64
C THR A 137 14.41 -23.08 -5.77
N PRO A 138 14.48 -23.50 -7.05
CA PRO A 138 14.06 -22.65 -8.17
C PRO A 138 12.62 -22.13 -8.04
N GLU A 139 11.71 -22.99 -7.53
CA GLU A 139 10.29 -22.69 -7.36
C GLU A 139 10.09 -21.63 -6.27
N GLY A 140 10.71 -21.79 -5.11
CA GLY A 140 10.57 -20.82 -4.03
C GLY A 140 11.22 -19.47 -4.36
N ARG A 141 12.33 -19.46 -5.12
CA ARG A 141 12.86 -18.22 -5.69
C ARG A 141 11.88 -17.56 -6.66
N ALA A 142 11.16 -18.34 -7.46
CA ALA A 142 10.14 -17.79 -8.36
C ALA A 142 8.97 -17.16 -7.60
N GLU A 143 8.55 -17.77 -6.49
CA GLU A 143 7.55 -17.19 -5.58
C GLU A 143 8.06 -15.90 -4.93
N ASN A 144 9.32 -15.85 -4.49
CA ASN A 144 9.89 -14.66 -3.85
C ASN A 144 10.01 -13.47 -4.80
N ARG A 145 10.30 -13.70 -6.09
CA ARG A 145 10.34 -12.66 -7.13
C ARG A 145 8.93 -12.18 -7.50
N ARG A 146 8.40 -11.21 -6.75
CA ARG A 146 7.02 -10.73 -6.90
C ARG A 146 6.88 -9.23 -6.65
N VAL A 147 5.73 -8.68 -7.03
CA VAL A 147 5.24 -7.40 -6.55
C VAL A 147 3.90 -7.64 -5.85
N GLU A 148 3.76 -7.13 -4.63
CA GLU A 148 2.52 -7.17 -3.86
C GLU A 148 1.80 -5.82 -3.95
N VAL A 149 0.48 -5.84 -4.10
CA VAL A 149 -0.38 -4.67 -4.00
C VAL A 149 -1.43 -4.93 -2.92
N LEU A 150 -1.22 -4.33 -1.76
CA LEU A 150 -2.08 -4.44 -0.59
C LEU A 150 -3.04 -3.26 -0.56
N VAL A 151 -4.34 -3.54 -0.68
CA VAL A 151 -5.38 -2.49 -0.66
C VAL A 151 -6.00 -2.47 0.73
N LEU A 152 -5.71 -1.44 1.53
CA LEU A 152 -6.25 -1.29 2.87
C LEU A 152 -7.44 -0.33 2.89
N GLY A 153 -8.44 -0.65 3.70
CA GLY A 153 -9.65 0.17 3.85
C GLY A 153 -10.43 -0.16 5.11
N ARG A 154 -11.56 0.52 5.28
CA ARG A 154 -12.47 0.25 6.40
C ARG A 154 -13.36 -0.96 6.07
N SER A 155 -13.40 -1.93 6.99
CA SER A 155 -14.46 -2.94 7.04
C SER A 155 -15.78 -2.24 7.33
N LEU A 156 -16.83 -2.62 6.60
CA LEU A 156 -18.20 -2.36 7.06
C LEU A 156 -18.49 -3.26 8.27
#